data_AF-A0A3P6CKN4-F1
#
_entry.id   AF-A0A3P6CKN4-F1
#
_cell.length_a   1.000
_cell.length_b   1.000
_cell.length_c   1.000
_cell.angle_alpha   90.00
_cell.angle_beta   90.00
_cell.angle_gamma   90.00
#
_symmetry.space_group_name_H-M   'P 1'
#
loop_
_entity.id
_entity.type
_entity.pdbx_description
1 polymer ?
#
loop_
_entity_poly.entity_id
_entity_poly.type
_entity_poly.pdbx_seq_one_letter_code
_entity_poly.pdbx_strand_id
1 'polypeptide(L)'
;MATMESLIGLVNRIQRACTALGDYGGGNNALSSLWEALPSVAVVGGQSSGKSSVLESIVGRDFLPRGSGIVTRRPLVLQLHKTEHGTYEYAEFLHLTNKRFTNFSLVRKEIQDETDRITGKNKQISPVPIHLSIFSPNVVDLTLIDLPGLTKVAVEGQPETIAEDIESMVRSYVAKPNCLILAISPANQDIATSDAIKLAKEVDPTGGRTFGVLTKLDLMDKGTNALDVIEGRSYRMQYPWAGIVNRSQADINKNVDMMVARRKEREYFETSPDYGHLANKMGSEYLAKMLSKLLESVIRARIPNIIALINRSIEELERELDQLGRPIAIDAGAKLYNILGMCRAFEKIFKEHLDGGRPGGARIYGIFDYQLPGAIRKLPFDRHLSLESVKRIVSQSDGYQPHLIAPEMGYRRLIEGSLHLFRGPAEASVNAVHSVLKELVRKSIAETEELKRFPSLQTELAAAANSSLEKFREESMKSVLRLVDMEASYLTVDFFRKLHEMDTQGSQNTSLSSPTTVEQNGERQFRTIASNVAGYIKMVADTLANTIPKAVVHCQVRQAKLALLNYFYTQMSQRQGKHLGQLLDENPALMERRLQCAKRLELYKNARDEIDAAVWLG
;
A
#
# COMPACT_ATOMS: atom_id res chain seq x y z
N MET A 1 36.58 -3.74 31.47
CA MET A 1 36.68 -2.37 30.93
C MET A 1 36.81 -2.45 29.42
N ALA A 2 35.79 -2.93 28.73
CA ALA A 2 35.68 -2.75 27.28
C ALA A 2 35.20 -1.30 27.08
N THR A 3 36.01 -0.50 26.40
CA THR A 3 35.72 0.89 26.05
C THR A 3 34.36 0.92 25.33
N MET A 4 33.40 1.75 25.72
CA MET A 4 33.13 3.05 25.09
C MET A 4 33.47 3.12 23.58
N GLU A 5 33.25 2.05 22.82
CA GLU A 5 33.09 2.09 21.36
C GLU A 5 31.74 2.76 21.06
N SER A 6 31.75 4.07 21.35
CA SER A 6 31.05 5.18 20.75
C SER A 6 29.60 4.94 20.35
N LEU A 7 28.67 5.40 21.19
CA LEU A 7 27.27 5.65 20.81
C LEU A 7 27.14 6.42 19.48
N ILE A 8 28.16 7.21 19.11
CA ILE A 8 28.27 7.90 17.83
C ILE A 8 28.50 6.90 16.68
N GLY A 9 29.32 5.87 16.88
CA GLY A 9 29.51 4.77 15.93
C GLY A 9 28.21 4.00 15.65
N LEU A 10 27.40 3.74 16.68
CA LEU A 10 26.06 3.16 16.53
C LEU A 10 25.14 4.05 15.68
N VAL A 11 25.02 5.33 16.04
CA VAL A 11 24.23 6.31 15.27
C VAL A 11 24.69 6.36 13.82
N ASN A 12 26.01 6.29 13.57
CA ASN A 12 26.57 6.31 12.23
C ASN A 12 26.21 5.08 11.38
N ARG A 13 26.15 3.89 11.98
CA ARG A 13 25.73 2.67 11.27
C ARG A 13 24.24 2.73 10.91
N ILE A 14 23.39 3.12 11.86
CA ILE A 14 21.94 3.28 11.62
C ILE A 14 21.71 4.32 10.51
N GLN A 15 22.42 5.45 10.59
CA GLN A 15 22.41 6.48 9.56
C GLN A 15 22.74 5.87 8.18
N ARG A 16 23.90 5.23 8.02
CA ARG A 16 24.30 4.64 6.72
C ARG A 16 23.25 3.68 6.17
N ALA A 17 22.67 2.85 7.04
CA ALA A 17 21.65 1.90 6.65
C ALA A 17 20.36 2.61 6.16
N CYS A 18 19.89 3.64 6.86
CA CYS A 18 18.75 4.45 6.43
C CYS A 18 18.99 5.11 5.07
N THR A 19 20.17 5.70 4.86
CA THR A 19 20.52 6.32 3.56
C THR A 19 20.53 5.31 2.43
N ALA A 20 21.03 4.09 2.66
CA ALA A 20 21.04 3.02 1.66
C ALA A 20 19.62 2.60 1.23
N LEU A 21 18.61 2.78 2.08
CA LEU A 21 17.19 2.58 1.75
C LEU A 21 16.51 3.79 1.11
N GLY A 22 17.27 4.85 0.78
CA GLY A 22 16.72 6.09 0.23
C GLY A 22 16.07 6.99 1.28
N ASP A 23 16.35 6.76 2.56
CA ASP A 23 15.84 7.56 3.66
C ASP A 23 16.92 8.57 4.12
N TYR A 24 16.92 9.74 3.47
CA TYR A 24 17.91 10.82 3.69
C TYR A 24 17.31 12.06 4.40
N GLY A 25 16.14 11.92 5.04
CA GLY A 25 15.55 12.97 5.88
C GLY A 25 15.23 14.30 5.16
N GLY A 26 14.88 14.23 3.87
CA GLY A 26 14.49 15.39 3.06
C GLY A 26 13.45 15.08 1.99
N GLY A 27 12.82 13.90 2.06
CA GLY A 27 11.70 13.51 1.18
C GLY A 27 10.36 13.74 1.88
N ASN A 28 9.32 14.07 1.10
CA ASN A 28 7.92 14.20 1.55
C ASN A 28 7.29 12.85 1.97
N ASN A 29 7.99 12.01 2.72
CA ASN A 29 7.40 10.81 3.32
C ASN A 29 6.74 11.23 4.64
N ALA A 30 5.44 10.99 4.75
CA ALA A 30 4.57 11.46 5.85
C ALA A 30 4.88 10.89 7.25
N LEU A 31 5.98 10.15 7.40
CA LEU A 31 6.43 9.58 8.68
C LEU A 31 7.84 10.09 8.97
N SER A 32 8.06 10.57 10.20
CA SER A 32 9.40 10.98 10.64
C SER A 32 10.33 9.77 10.52
N SER A 33 11.32 9.92 9.65
CA SER A 33 12.28 8.87 9.34
C SER A 33 13.15 8.54 10.55
N LEU A 34 13.60 7.29 10.66
CA LEU A 34 14.61 6.93 11.66
C LEU A 34 15.86 7.82 11.50
N TRP A 35 16.18 8.20 10.26
CA TRP A 35 17.24 9.16 9.96
C TRP A 35 17.05 10.53 10.64
N GLU A 36 15.84 11.09 10.63
CA GLU A 36 15.53 12.38 11.29
C GLU A 36 15.60 12.33 12.81
N ALA A 37 15.31 11.17 13.40
CA ALA A 37 15.36 10.98 14.84
C ALA A 37 16.80 10.94 15.37
N LEU A 38 17.79 10.67 14.52
CA LEU A 38 19.20 10.52 14.92
C LEU A 38 19.88 11.88 15.14
N PRO A 39 20.54 12.08 16.30
CA PRO A 39 21.27 13.32 16.55
C PRO A 39 22.39 13.57 15.56
N SER A 40 22.51 14.80 15.09
CA SER A 40 23.55 15.22 14.13
C SER A 40 23.96 16.66 14.39
N VAL A 41 25.15 17.05 13.91
CA VAL A 41 25.65 18.43 14.00
C VAL A 41 25.63 19.05 12.60
N ALA A 42 24.75 20.02 12.35
CA ALA A 42 24.72 20.76 11.10
C ALA A 42 25.57 22.03 11.18
N VAL A 43 26.42 22.23 10.19
CA VAL A 43 27.29 23.40 10.08
C VAL A 43 26.60 24.46 9.23
N VAL A 44 26.35 25.63 9.83
CA VAL A 44 25.63 26.74 9.19
C VAL A 44 26.52 27.98 9.20
N GLY A 45 26.52 28.72 8.10
CA GLY A 45 27.34 29.91 7.97
C GLY A 45 27.18 30.56 6.60
N GLY A 46 27.32 31.89 6.55
CA GLY A 46 27.35 32.63 5.29
C GLY A 46 28.46 32.15 4.35
N GLN A 47 28.37 32.49 3.07
CA GLN A 47 29.45 32.24 2.13
C GLN A 47 30.75 32.87 2.64
N SER A 48 31.88 32.14 2.53
CA SER A 48 33.19 32.60 2.99
C SER A 48 33.34 32.85 4.50
N SER A 49 32.40 32.37 5.33
CA SER A 49 32.51 32.43 6.80
C SER A 49 33.55 31.47 7.39
N GLY A 50 34.21 30.65 6.56
CA GLY A 50 35.23 29.70 7.00
C GLY A 50 34.73 28.31 7.36
N LYS A 51 33.49 27.93 7.01
CA LYS A 51 32.92 26.58 7.28
C LYS A 51 33.85 25.43 6.87
N SER A 52 34.23 25.39 5.61
CA SER A 52 35.10 24.33 5.07
C SER A 52 36.47 24.32 5.76
N SER A 53 37.01 25.50 6.11
CA SER A 53 38.25 25.60 6.87
C SER A 53 38.12 25.04 8.29
N VAL A 54 37.01 25.31 8.99
CA VAL A 54 36.74 24.74 10.32
C VAL A 54 36.64 23.22 10.24
N LEU A 55 35.94 22.68 9.25
CA LEU A 55 35.83 21.23 9.04
C LEU A 55 37.19 20.58 8.75
N GLU A 56 37.98 21.16 7.85
CA GLU A 56 39.33 20.66 7.56
C GLU A 56 40.26 20.78 8.78
N SER A 57 40.15 21.84 9.58
CA SER A 57 40.89 22.00 10.84
C SER A 57 40.49 20.96 11.89
N ILE A 58 39.21 20.58 11.98
CA ILE A 58 38.72 19.50 12.87
C ILE A 58 39.26 18.13 12.41
N VAL A 59 39.27 17.88 11.09
CA VAL A 59 39.77 16.61 10.54
C VAL A 59 41.30 16.52 10.55
N GLY A 60 42.00 17.63 10.33
CA GLY A 60 43.46 17.64 10.22
C GLY A 60 43.96 17.39 8.79
N ARG A 61 43.08 17.42 7.78
CA ARG A 61 43.42 17.12 6.37
C ARG A 61 42.69 18.05 5.41
N ASP A 62 43.30 18.25 4.25
CA ASP A 62 42.73 18.96 3.10
C ASP A 62 41.91 18.01 2.22
N PHE A 63 40.59 18.11 2.25
CA PHE A 63 39.70 17.20 1.50
C PHE A 63 38.46 17.86 0.93
N LEU A 64 38.12 19.09 1.35
CA LEU A 64 36.97 19.80 0.79
C LEU A 64 37.39 20.56 -0.46
N PRO A 65 36.51 20.67 -1.47
CA PRO A 65 36.78 21.51 -2.64
C PRO A 65 36.97 22.97 -2.23
N ARG A 66 37.73 23.72 -3.02
CA ARG A 66 37.99 25.16 -2.81
C ARG A 66 37.79 25.89 -4.14
N GLY A 67 37.12 27.03 -4.11
CA GLY A 67 36.86 27.82 -5.31
C GLY A 67 36.06 29.09 -5.03
N SER A 68 35.94 29.94 -6.04
CA SER A 68 35.06 31.12 -6.03
C SER A 68 33.60 30.71 -6.28
N GLY A 69 32.66 31.25 -5.52
CA GLY A 69 31.23 30.93 -5.64
C GLY A 69 30.72 29.93 -4.58
N ILE A 70 29.60 29.25 -4.86
CA ILE A 70 29.05 28.21 -3.99
C ILE A 70 29.89 26.95 -4.16
N VAL A 71 30.74 26.67 -3.16
CA VAL A 71 31.66 25.53 -3.18
C VAL A 71 30.93 24.24 -2.81
N THR A 72 30.20 24.24 -1.68
CA THR A 72 29.35 23.12 -1.25
C THR A 72 27.97 23.26 -1.89
N ARG A 73 27.69 22.49 -2.95
CA ARG A 73 26.40 22.48 -3.69
C ARG A 73 25.45 21.35 -3.27
N ARG A 74 25.95 20.40 -2.49
CA ARG A 74 25.21 19.27 -1.91
C ARG A 74 25.59 19.16 -0.44
N PRO A 75 24.67 18.83 0.47
CA PRO A 75 25.01 18.51 1.84
C PRO A 75 26.08 17.41 1.91
N LEU A 76 27.08 17.55 2.77
CA LEU A 76 28.09 16.51 3.00
C LEU A 76 27.95 15.98 4.42
N VAL A 77 27.51 14.73 4.55
CA VAL A 77 27.50 14.00 5.82
C VAL A 77 28.88 13.40 6.04
N LEU A 78 29.64 14.03 6.93
CA LEU A 78 30.98 13.67 7.30
C LEU A 78 30.98 12.89 8.62
N GLN A 79 31.39 11.62 8.56
CA GLN A 79 31.53 10.76 9.72
C GLN A 79 33.02 10.56 10.02
N LEU A 80 33.45 11.03 11.19
CA LEU A 80 34.81 10.85 11.68
C LEU A 80 34.84 9.64 12.63
N HIS A 81 35.80 8.75 12.40
CA HIS A 81 36.03 7.54 13.18
C HIS A 81 37.46 7.58 13.72
N LYS A 82 37.59 7.59 15.04
CA LYS A 82 38.89 7.53 15.70
C LYS A 82 39.44 6.10 15.59
N THR A 83 40.60 5.95 14.99
CA THR A 83 41.31 4.65 14.90
C THR A 83 42.45 4.55 15.89
N GLU A 84 42.96 3.34 16.10
CA GLU A 84 44.12 3.10 16.97
C GLU A 84 45.38 3.78 16.42
N HIS A 85 46.24 4.24 17.34
CA HIS A 85 47.52 4.86 17.00
C HIS A 85 48.39 3.89 16.19
N GLY A 86 48.84 4.30 15.00
CA GLY A 86 49.66 3.49 14.09
C GLY A 86 48.91 2.88 12.91
N THR A 87 47.59 3.03 12.84
CA THR A 87 46.80 2.67 11.65
C THR A 87 46.90 3.73 10.54
N TYR A 88 46.89 3.30 9.28
CA TYR A 88 46.89 4.22 8.14
C TYR A 88 45.56 4.97 8.04
N GLU A 89 45.61 6.27 7.79
CA GLU A 89 44.43 7.10 7.56
C GLU A 89 43.82 6.80 6.19
N TYR A 90 42.49 6.63 6.15
CA TYR A 90 41.76 6.42 4.90
C TYR A 90 40.35 6.99 4.97
N ALA A 91 39.75 7.18 3.80
CA ALA A 91 38.37 7.60 3.64
C ALA A 91 37.58 6.63 2.75
N GLU A 92 36.28 6.52 3.00
CA GLU A 92 35.35 5.69 2.25
C GLU A 92 34.07 6.49 1.94
N PHE A 93 33.56 6.35 0.71
CA PHE A 93 32.29 6.93 0.30
C PHE A 93 31.20 5.88 0.27
N LEU A 94 29.97 6.26 0.63
CA LEU A 94 28.83 5.32 0.58
C LEU A 94 28.52 4.85 -0.85
N HIS A 95 28.66 5.72 -1.85
CA HIS A 95 28.38 5.41 -3.25
C HIS A 95 29.49 4.62 -3.96
N LEU A 96 30.68 4.51 -3.36
CA LEU A 96 31.80 3.70 -3.85
C LEU A 96 32.15 2.63 -2.83
N THR A 97 31.26 1.64 -2.70
CA THR A 97 31.44 0.52 -1.79
C THR A 97 32.73 -0.24 -2.13
N ASN A 98 33.52 -0.60 -1.12
CA ASN A 98 34.82 -1.32 -1.22
C ASN A 98 36.00 -0.53 -1.81
N LYS A 99 35.93 0.80 -1.95
CA LYS A 99 37.08 1.62 -2.35
C LYS A 99 37.58 2.50 -1.20
N ARG A 100 38.81 2.25 -0.76
CA ARG A 100 39.50 3.06 0.26
C ARG A 100 40.37 4.12 -0.40
N PHE A 101 40.23 5.36 0.06
CA PHE A 101 41.02 6.50 -0.38
C PHE A 101 42.05 6.85 0.69
N THR A 102 43.33 6.64 0.40
CA THR A 102 44.45 7.06 1.26
C THR A 102 44.94 8.47 0.91
N ASN A 103 44.69 8.93 -0.32
CA ASN A 103 45.05 10.28 -0.77
C ASN A 103 43.83 11.21 -0.70
N PHE A 104 43.84 12.16 0.23
CA PHE A 104 42.75 13.13 0.43
C PHE A 104 42.57 14.12 -0.73
N SER A 105 43.55 14.26 -1.63
CA SER A 105 43.37 15.01 -2.87
C SER A 105 42.40 14.30 -3.82
N LEU A 106 42.39 12.96 -3.81
CA LEU A 106 41.41 12.16 -4.56
C LEU A 106 40.04 12.21 -3.91
N VAL A 107 39.97 12.29 -2.57
CA VAL A 107 38.69 12.51 -1.85
C VAL A 107 38.07 13.84 -2.26
N ARG A 108 38.87 14.91 -2.32
CA ARG A 108 38.42 16.22 -2.82
C ARG A 108 37.88 16.14 -4.23
N LYS A 109 38.62 15.49 -5.12
CA LYS A 109 38.21 15.31 -6.52
C LYS A 109 36.90 14.51 -6.62
N GLU A 110 36.78 13.43 -5.87
CA GLU A 110 35.58 12.59 -5.84
C GLU A 110 34.34 13.35 -5.33
N ILE A 111 34.47 14.19 -4.30
CA ILE A 111 33.37 15.05 -3.85
C ILE A 111 32.90 15.97 -4.98
N GLN A 112 33.84 16.54 -5.74
CA GLN A 112 33.53 17.41 -6.86
C GLN A 112 32.87 16.65 -8.02
N ASP A 113 33.44 15.51 -8.40
CA ASP A 113 32.94 14.65 -9.47
C ASP A 113 31.51 14.13 -9.15
N GLU A 114 31.26 13.66 -7.92
CA GLU A 114 29.94 13.19 -7.47
C GLU A 114 28.92 14.33 -7.31
N THR A 115 29.40 15.54 -6.97
CA THR A 115 28.55 16.73 -6.99
C THR A 115 28.10 17.06 -8.41
N ASP A 116 29.06 17.14 -9.35
CA ASP A 116 28.79 17.47 -10.76
C ASP A 116 27.96 16.39 -11.46
N ARG A 117 28.05 15.12 -11.03
CA ARG A 117 27.22 14.02 -11.56
C ARG A 117 25.72 14.24 -11.35
N ILE A 118 25.33 14.79 -10.18
CA ILE A 118 23.92 14.98 -9.82
C ILE A 118 23.41 16.38 -10.19
N THR A 119 24.20 17.43 -9.95
CA THR A 119 23.77 18.82 -10.18
C THR A 119 24.10 19.34 -11.59
N GLY A 120 24.83 18.55 -12.38
CA GLY A 120 25.39 19.00 -13.64
C GLY A 120 26.44 20.12 -13.46
N LYS A 121 26.99 20.61 -14.57
CA LYS A 121 27.96 21.72 -14.55
C LYS A 121 27.32 23.11 -14.37
N ASN A 122 25.99 23.18 -14.29
CA ASN A 122 25.21 24.43 -14.31
C ASN A 122 25.05 25.09 -12.92
N LYS A 123 25.97 24.84 -11.97
CA LYS A 123 25.99 25.43 -10.62
C LYS A 123 24.68 25.27 -9.80
N GLN A 124 23.83 24.30 -10.11
CA GLN A 124 22.63 23.99 -9.34
C GLN A 124 22.99 23.31 -8.00
N ILE A 125 22.05 23.33 -7.05
CA ILE A 125 22.16 22.63 -5.77
C ILE A 125 21.26 21.40 -5.75
N SER A 126 21.57 20.43 -4.88
CA SER A 126 20.70 19.26 -4.66
C SER A 126 20.63 18.91 -3.19
N PRO A 127 19.43 18.58 -2.65
CA PRO A 127 19.25 18.21 -1.25
C PRO A 127 19.78 16.81 -0.93
N VAL A 128 20.19 16.02 -1.94
CA VAL A 128 20.68 14.65 -1.74
C VAL A 128 22.11 14.68 -1.17
N PRO A 129 22.35 14.20 0.07
CA PRO A 129 23.66 14.28 0.70
C PRO A 129 24.71 13.37 0.05
N ILE A 130 25.98 13.74 0.21
CA ILE A 130 27.14 12.86 -0.03
C ILE A 130 27.60 12.33 1.32
N HIS A 131 27.85 11.03 1.44
CA HIS A 131 28.29 10.39 2.68
C HIS A 131 29.76 10.04 2.59
N LEU A 132 30.55 10.63 3.48
CA LEU A 132 31.99 10.44 3.56
C LEU A 132 32.37 10.00 4.98
N SER A 133 33.07 8.88 5.08
CA SER A 133 33.62 8.37 6.33
C SER A 133 35.13 8.49 6.32
N ILE A 134 35.70 9.13 7.34
CA ILE A 134 37.15 9.30 7.50
C ILE A 134 37.59 8.55 8.75
N PHE A 135 38.59 7.71 8.60
CA PHE A 135 39.21 6.90 9.65
C PHE A 135 40.60 7.46 9.92
N SER A 136 40.83 7.98 11.12
CA SER A 136 42.12 8.59 11.50
C SER A 136 42.37 8.50 13.02
N PRO A 137 43.62 8.34 13.47
CA PRO A 137 43.96 8.40 14.90
C PRO A 137 43.95 9.82 15.47
N ASN A 138 43.92 10.84 14.60
CA ASN A 138 44.05 12.26 14.95
C ASN A 138 42.69 12.98 15.08
N VAL A 139 41.59 12.25 14.95
CA VAL A 139 40.22 12.76 15.05
C VAL A 139 39.50 12.18 16.27
N VAL A 140 38.35 12.74 16.60
CA VAL A 140 37.38 12.19 17.54
C VAL A 140 36.20 11.62 16.78
N ASP A 141 35.47 10.69 17.40
CA ASP A 141 34.22 10.23 16.82
C ASP A 141 33.22 11.39 16.81
N LEU A 142 32.81 11.78 15.62
CA LEU A 142 31.95 12.93 15.42
C LEU A 142 31.28 12.86 14.04
N THR A 143 30.03 13.28 13.99
CA THR A 143 29.26 13.34 12.74
C THR A 143 28.79 14.75 12.48
N LEU A 144 29.24 15.30 11.35
CA LEU A 144 29.02 16.68 10.92
C LEU A 144 28.31 16.68 9.58
N ILE A 145 27.38 17.61 9.39
CA ILE A 145 26.72 17.85 8.11
C ILE A 145 27.17 19.22 7.62
N ASP A 146 28.01 19.26 6.59
CA ASP A 146 28.36 20.50 5.90
C ASP A 146 27.20 20.89 4.99
N LEU A 147 26.65 22.09 5.18
CA LEU A 147 25.57 22.62 4.37
C LEU A 147 26.08 23.73 3.46
N PRO A 148 25.42 23.96 2.30
CA PRO A 148 25.73 25.09 1.45
C PRO A 148 25.73 26.41 2.23
N GLY A 149 26.68 27.29 1.90
CA GLY A 149 26.77 28.59 2.56
C GLY A 149 25.61 29.49 2.18
N LEU A 150 25.04 30.20 3.16
CA LEU A 150 23.96 31.16 2.92
C LEU A 150 24.50 32.29 2.02
N THR A 151 23.77 32.58 0.94
CA THR A 151 24.06 33.64 -0.04
C THR A 151 22.88 34.59 -0.14
N LYS A 152 23.14 35.89 -0.31
CA LYS A 152 22.07 36.91 -0.43
C LYS A 152 21.70 37.25 -1.88
N VAL A 153 22.59 36.97 -2.84
CA VAL A 153 22.45 37.36 -4.24
C VAL A 153 22.91 36.22 -5.13
N ALA A 154 22.19 35.97 -6.22
CA ALA A 154 22.59 35.02 -7.26
C ALA A 154 23.79 35.54 -8.05
N VAL A 155 24.76 34.68 -8.33
CA VAL A 155 25.92 34.99 -9.19
C VAL A 155 25.62 34.58 -10.63
N GLU A 156 26.33 35.13 -11.62
CA GLU A 156 26.16 34.80 -13.05
C GLU A 156 26.12 33.28 -13.31
N GLY A 157 25.02 32.84 -13.94
CA GLY A 157 24.72 31.45 -14.27
C GLY A 157 23.92 30.68 -13.22
N GLN A 158 23.49 31.31 -12.13
CA GLN A 158 22.59 30.72 -11.13
C GLN A 158 21.15 31.26 -11.26
N PRO A 159 20.13 30.48 -10.88
CA PRO A 159 18.76 30.97 -10.77
C PRO A 159 18.65 32.12 -9.76
N GLU A 160 17.73 33.07 -9.98
CA GLU A 160 17.46 34.14 -9.01
C GLU A 160 16.96 33.59 -7.66
N THR A 161 16.30 32.41 -7.68
CA THR A 161 15.77 31.72 -6.49
C THR A 161 16.84 31.01 -5.65
N ILE A 162 18.11 30.96 -6.10
CA ILE A 162 19.14 30.11 -5.48
C ILE A 162 19.35 30.42 -3.99
N ALA A 163 19.22 31.68 -3.58
CA ALA A 163 19.34 32.10 -2.19
C ALA A 163 18.23 31.47 -1.32
N GLU A 164 16.99 31.53 -1.81
CA GLU A 164 15.82 30.93 -1.15
C GLU A 164 15.91 29.40 -1.15
N ASP A 165 16.38 28.80 -2.25
CA ASP A 165 16.54 27.34 -2.36
C ASP A 165 17.60 26.82 -1.37
N ILE A 166 18.73 27.54 -1.21
CA ILE A 166 19.74 27.22 -0.19
C ILE A 166 19.17 27.39 1.21
N GLU A 167 18.49 28.51 1.50
CA GLU A 167 17.93 28.76 2.81
C GLU A 167 16.90 27.69 3.18
N SER A 168 15.99 27.35 2.26
CA SER A 168 15.01 26.27 2.42
C SER A 168 15.68 24.92 2.66
N MET A 169 16.74 24.61 1.90
CA MET A 169 17.53 23.39 2.10
C MET A 169 18.16 23.36 3.49
N VAL A 170 18.90 24.41 3.89
CA VAL A 170 19.54 24.50 5.21
C VAL A 170 18.48 24.37 6.30
N ARG A 171 17.36 25.08 6.17
CA ARG A 171 16.23 25.04 7.11
C ARG A 171 15.66 23.64 7.28
N SER A 172 15.56 22.85 6.21
CA SER A 172 15.07 21.47 6.30
C SER A 172 15.94 20.57 7.18
N TYR A 173 17.25 20.85 7.26
CA TYR A 173 18.15 20.14 8.18
C TYR A 173 18.10 20.72 9.61
N VAL A 174 18.17 22.05 9.76
CA VAL A 174 18.31 22.68 11.09
C VAL A 174 17.00 22.83 11.85
N ALA A 175 15.85 22.76 11.18
CA ALA A 175 14.54 22.77 11.85
C ALA A 175 14.29 21.49 12.67
N LYS A 176 15.05 20.42 12.40
CA LYS A 176 14.92 19.14 13.11
C LYS A 176 15.32 19.32 14.58
N PRO A 177 14.49 18.87 15.54
CA PRO A 177 14.74 19.10 16.98
C PRO A 177 15.98 18.37 17.50
N ASN A 178 16.39 17.28 16.84
CA ASN A 178 17.57 16.49 17.21
C ASN A 178 18.86 16.95 16.49
N CYS A 179 18.80 18.01 15.69
CA CYS A 179 19.96 18.60 15.03
C CYS A 179 20.60 19.67 15.93
N LEU A 180 21.87 19.48 16.28
CA LEU A 180 22.71 20.53 16.86
C LEU A 180 23.15 21.49 15.76
N ILE A 181 23.13 22.78 16.04
CA ILE A 181 23.46 23.84 15.06
C ILE A 181 24.82 24.41 15.40
N LEU A 182 25.79 24.25 14.50
CA LEU A 182 27.09 24.90 14.59
C LEU A 182 27.08 26.17 13.73
N ALA A 183 26.82 27.32 14.36
CA ALA A 183 26.72 28.61 13.71
C ALA A 183 28.10 29.28 13.59
N ILE A 184 28.68 29.25 12.38
CA ILE A 184 30.00 29.78 12.08
C ILE A 184 29.88 31.23 11.57
N SER A 185 30.47 32.16 12.33
CA SER A 185 30.51 33.59 12.00
C SER A 185 31.96 34.09 11.94
N PRO A 186 32.32 34.97 11.00
CA PRO A 186 33.64 35.60 10.99
C PRO A 186 33.71 36.72 12.03
N ALA A 187 34.84 36.85 12.73
CA ALA A 187 35.03 37.82 13.80
C ALA A 187 35.29 39.25 13.30
N ASN A 188 35.65 39.42 12.03
CA ASN A 188 35.84 40.72 11.40
C ASN A 188 34.54 41.36 10.89
N GLN A 189 33.39 40.78 11.22
CA GLN A 189 32.06 41.32 10.92
C GLN A 189 31.23 41.36 12.20
N ASP A 190 30.27 42.27 12.27
CA ASP A 190 29.36 42.36 13.40
C ASP A 190 28.48 41.10 13.48
N ILE A 191 28.46 40.47 14.66
CA ILE A 191 27.68 39.25 14.92
C ILE A 191 26.19 39.47 14.74
N ALA A 192 25.69 40.70 14.94
CA ALA A 192 24.30 41.06 14.73
C ALA A 192 23.85 40.89 13.26
N THR A 193 24.79 40.91 12.32
CA THR A 193 24.53 40.73 10.89
C THR A 193 24.71 39.29 10.39
N SER A 194 25.02 38.35 11.30
CA SER A 194 25.29 36.97 10.94
C SER A 194 24.02 36.22 10.53
N ASP A 195 23.97 35.79 9.28
CA ASP A 195 22.88 34.97 8.74
C ASP A 195 22.77 33.62 9.48
N ALA A 196 23.90 33.09 9.97
CA ALA A 196 23.93 31.84 10.73
C ALA A 196 23.18 31.95 12.06
N ILE A 197 23.40 33.07 12.77
CA ILE A 197 22.76 33.35 14.07
C ILE A 197 21.29 33.69 13.87
N LYS A 198 20.96 34.46 12.84
CA LYS A 198 19.57 34.76 12.47
C LYS A 198 18.79 33.46 12.23
N LEU A 199 19.29 32.59 11.36
CA LEU A 199 18.62 31.32 11.05
C LEU A 199 18.53 30.42 12.30
N ALA A 200 19.59 30.34 13.09
CA ALA A 200 19.59 29.56 14.33
C ALA A 200 18.53 30.06 15.32
N LYS A 201 18.37 31.38 15.49
CA LYS A 201 17.38 31.97 16.40
C LYS A 201 15.94 31.72 15.96
N GLU A 202 15.68 31.63 14.65
CA GLU A 202 14.36 31.31 14.12
C GLU A 202 13.94 29.86 14.41
N VAL A 203 14.88 28.91 14.39
CA VAL A 203 14.60 27.48 14.61
C VAL A 203 14.91 26.98 16.04
N ASP A 204 15.67 27.75 16.81
CA ASP A 204 16.05 27.49 18.21
C ASP A 204 16.03 28.80 19.04
N PRO A 205 14.84 29.34 19.35
CA PRO A 205 14.72 30.62 20.08
C PRO A 205 15.32 30.61 21.49
N THR A 206 15.38 29.45 22.13
CA THR A 206 15.96 29.29 23.47
C THR A 206 17.47 29.13 23.43
N GLY A 207 18.05 28.80 22.26
CA GLY A 207 19.48 28.54 22.09
C GLY A 207 19.94 27.23 22.73
N GLY A 208 19.02 26.28 22.95
CA GLY A 208 19.29 25.02 23.66
C GLY A 208 20.05 23.97 22.86
N ARG A 209 20.27 24.21 21.57
CA ARG A 209 20.99 23.30 20.66
C ARG A 209 21.90 24.03 19.67
N THR A 210 22.20 25.31 19.93
CA THR A 210 22.99 26.18 19.04
C THR A 210 24.35 26.53 19.64
N PHE A 211 25.40 26.36 18.85
CA PHE A 211 26.79 26.63 19.19
C PHE A 211 27.37 27.72 18.30
N GLY A 212 27.97 28.74 18.92
CA GLY A 212 28.64 29.81 18.21
C GLY A 212 30.12 29.51 17.98
N VAL A 213 30.57 29.64 16.74
CA VAL A 213 31.99 29.57 16.37
C VAL A 213 32.40 30.87 15.71
N LEU A 214 33.45 31.49 16.24
CA LEU A 214 34.09 32.66 15.64
C LEU A 214 35.34 32.24 14.88
N THR A 215 35.41 32.62 13.61
CA THR A 215 36.59 32.41 12.76
C THR A 215 37.26 33.74 12.42
N LYS A 216 38.46 33.72 11.83
CA LYS A 216 39.15 34.93 11.35
C LYS A 216 39.47 35.95 12.46
N LEU A 217 39.72 35.48 13.68
CA LEU A 217 40.12 36.33 14.82
C LEU A 217 41.46 37.05 14.56
N ASP A 218 42.31 36.46 13.71
CA ASP A 218 43.58 37.00 13.25
C ASP A 218 43.44 38.15 12.23
N LEU A 219 42.26 38.30 11.62
CA LEU A 219 41.96 39.32 10.60
C LEU A 219 41.11 40.47 11.14
N MET A 220 41.02 40.60 12.46
CA MET A 220 40.35 41.74 13.10
C MET A 220 41.18 43.02 12.98
N ASP A 221 40.51 44.17 12.99
CA ASP A 221 41.18 45.46 12.93
C ASP A 221 42.03 45.66 14.19
N LYS A 222 43.26 46.15 14.01
CA LYS A 222 44.20 46.36 15.12
C LYS A 222 43.58 47.29 16.17
N GLY A 223 43.57 46.84 17.42
CA GLY A 223 42.94 47.56 18.53
C GLY A 223 41.49 47.17 18.81
N THR A 224 40.91 46.25 18.02
CA THR A 224 39.62 45.62 18.31
C THR A 224 39.83 44.17 18.75
N ASN A 225 38.89 43.64 19.54
CA ASN A 225 38.87 42.23 19.91
C ASN A 225 37.42 41.72 19.96
N ALA A 226 37.28 40.40 20.01
CA ALA A 226 35.99 39.70 20.05
C ALA A 226 35.66 39.14 21.44
N LEU A 227 36.28 39.66 22.51
CA LEU A 227 36.10 39.15 23.87
C LEU A 227 34.64 39.24 24.34
N ASP A 228 33.97 40.35 24.03
CA ASP A 228 32.56 40.54 24.40
C ASP A 228 31.64 39.49 23.78
N VAL A 229 31.95 39.00 22.57
CA VAL A 229 31.18 37.93 21.94
C VAL A 229 31.56 36.59 22.57
N ILE A 230 32.86 36.30 22.70
CA ILE A 230 33.36 35.04 23.24
C ILE A 230 32.88 34.76 24.68
N GLU A 231 32.93 35.78 25.53
CA GLU A 231 32.47 35.71 26.92
C GLU A 231 30.93 35.78 27.04
N GLY A 232 30.22 35.98 25.93
CA GLY A 232 28.76 36.01 25.87
C GLY A 232 28.14 37.31 26.41
N ARG A 233 28.92 38.40 26.54
CA ARG A 233 28.41 39.73 26.93
C ARG A 233 27.59 40.39 25.83
N SER A 234 28.05 40.29 24.57
CA SER A 234 27.38 40.88 23.40
C SER A 234 26.21 40.01 22.92
N TYR A 235 26.40 38.69 22.83
CA TYR A 235 25.34 37.74 22.49
C TYR A 235 25.44 36.50 23.37
N ARG A 236 24.49 36.36 24.29
CA ARG A 236 24.47 35.26 25.26
C ARG A 236 23.89 33.99 24.63
N MET A 237 24.69 32.93 24.59
CA MET A 237 24.28 31.58 24.22
C MET A 237 24.22 30.68 25.45
N GLN A 238 23.50 29.55 25.36
CA GLN A 238 23.52 28.53 26.42
C GLN A 238 24.87 27.80 26.46
N TYR A 239 25.50 27.63 25.30
CA TYR A 239 26.82 27.02 25.15
C TYR A 239 27.90 28.09 24.94
N PRO A 240 29.15 27.84 25.39
CA PRO A 240 30.24 28.79 25.21
C PRO A 240 30.61 28.94 23.73
N TRP A 241 31.01 30.15 23.36
CA TRP A 241 31.59 30.42 22.05
C TRP A 241 32.98 29.80 21.92
N ALA A 242 33.29 29.28 20.73
CA ALA A 242 34.62 28.79 20.40
C ALA A 242 35.28 29.68 19.33
N GLY A 243 36.48 30.18 19.61
CA GLY A 243 37.30 30.91 18.66
C GLY A 243 38.25 29.98 17.89
N ILE A 244 38.35 30.17 16.58
CA ILE A 244 39.20 29.38 15.69
C ILE A 244 40.02 30.31 14.78
N VAL A 245 41.31 30.00 14.66
CA VAL A 245 42.21 30.63 13.69
C VAL A 245 42.59 29.60 12.64
N ASN A 246 42.24 29.89 11.39
CA ASN A 246 42.47 29.00 10.26
C ASN A 246 43.66 29.47 9.42
N ARG A 247 44.12 28.62 8.49
CA ARG A 247 45.12 29.02 7.50
C ARG A 247 44.65 30.22 6.67
N SER A 248 45.55 31.16 6.45
CA SER A 248 45.33 32.27 5.51
C SER A 248 45.32 31.78 4.05
N GLN A 249 44.81 32.58 3.12
CA GLN A 249 44.87 32.25 1.69
C GLN A 249 46.32 32.05 1.21
N ALA A 250 47.27 32.79 1.79
CA ALA A 250 48.69 32.62 1.49
C ALA A 250 49.23 31.27 1.97
N ASP A 251 48.83 30.82 3.16
CA ASP A 251 49.21 29.49 3.68
C ASP A 251 48.61 28.36 2.85
N ILE A 252 47.38 28.52 2.36
CA ILE A 252 46.72 27.57 1.47
C ILE A 252 47.47 27.48 0.13
N ASN A 253 47.81 28.63 -0.46
CA ASN A 253 48.56 28.66 -1.73
C ASN A 253 49.97 28.04 -1.58
N LYS A 254 50.56 28.13 -0.38
CA LYS A 254 51.85 27.50 -0.04
C LYS A 254 51.71 26.03 0.38
N ASN A 255 50.51 25.46 0.39
CA ASN A 255 50.22 24.11 0.85
C ASN A 255 50.77 23.81 2.26
N VAL A 256 50.64 24.77 3.19
CA VAL A 256 51.08 24.59 4.58
C VAL A 256 50.30 23.43 5.20
N ASP A 257 51.02 22.47 5.79
CA ASP A 257 50.43 21.30 6.43
C ASP A 257 49.48 21.67 7.59
N MET A 258 48.40 20.91 7.74
CA MET A 258 47.36 21.18 8.73
C MET A 258 47.85 21.02 10.18
N MET A 259 48.81 20.12 10.45
CA MET A 259 49.37 19.98 11.79
C MET A 259 50.20 21.21 12.18
N VAL A 260 50.84 21.85 11.20
CA VAL A 260 51.53 23.14 11.40
C VAL A 260 50.50 24.24 11.67
N ALA A 261 49.37 24.24 10.95
CA ALA A 261 48.30 25.20 11.18
C ALA A 261 47.69 25.10 12.59
N ARG A 262 47.42 23.88 13.09
CA ARG A 262 46.94 23.66 14.47
C ARG A 262 47.95 24.15 15.51
N ARG A 263 49.25 23.97 15.26
CA ARG A 263 50.30 24.49 16.16
C ARG A 263 50.32 26.01 16.19
N LYS A 264 50.24 26.66 15.02
CA LYS A 264 50.13 28.12 14.90
C LYS A 264 48.87 28.67 15.57
N GLU A 265 47.75 27.97 15.45
CA GLU A 265 46.50 28.33 16.14
C GLU A 265 46.70 28.32 17.66
N ARG A 266 47.31 27.27 18.20
CA ARG A 266 47.61 27.18 19.64
C ARG A 266 48.55 28.29 20.10
N GLU A 267 49.62 28.52 19.35
CA GLU A 267 50.59 29.59 19.61
C GLU A 267 49.92 30.97 19.57
N TYR A 268 49.02 31.23 18.63
CA TYR A 268 48.25 32.47 18.56
C TYR A 268 47.44 32.72 19.83
N PHE A 269 46.70 31.71 20.31
CA PHE A 269 45.89 31.87 21.51
C PHE A 269 46.72 31.97 22.78
N GLU A 270 47.86 31.25 22.87
CA GLU A 270 48.75 31.31 24.03
C GLU A 270 49.53 32.64 24.12
N THR A 271 49.91 33.22 22.98
CA THR A 271 50.72 34.45 22.92
C THR A 271 49.87 35.72 22.80
N SER A 272 48.57 35.60 22.54
CA SER A 272 47.68 36.76 22.39
C SER A 272 47.46 37.49 23.71
N PRO A 273 47.63 38.83 23.75
CA PRO A 273 47.38 39.63 24.95
C PRO A 273 45.91 39.61 25.36
N ASP A 274 44.99 39.57 24.40
CA ASP A 274 43.54 39.57 24.64
C ASP A 274 43.03 38.15 24.99
N TYR A 275 43.50 37.12 24.28
CA TYR A 275 42.91 35.76 24.35
C TYR A 275 43.71 34.76 25.21
N GLY A 276 44.89 35.11 25.71
CA GLY A 276 45.78 34.22 26.48
C GLY A 276 45.10 33.47 27.62
N HIS A 277 44.27 34.17 28.39
CA HIS A 277 43.53 33.59 29.52
C HIS A 277 42.44 32.56 29.10
N LEU A 278 42.04 32.56 27.82
CA LEU A 278 41.04 31.66 27.25
C LEU A 278 41.65 30.56 26.38
N ALA A 279 42.98 30.48 26.22
CA ALA A 279 43.63 29.56 25.28
C ALA A 279 43.17 28.10 25.42
N ASN A 280 42.92 27.62 26.65
CA ASN A 280 42.44 26.26 26.92
C ASN A 280 40.99 25.99 26.47
N LYS A 281 40.22 27.03 26.16
CA LYS A 281 38.82 26.98 25.69
C LYS A 281 38.68 27.43 24.23
N MET A 282 39.79 27.52 23.49
CA MET A 282 39.83 27.96 22.10
C MET A 282 40.48 26.91 21.21
N GLY A 283 40.28 27.08 19.90
CA GLY A 283 40.93 26.28 18.87
C GLY A 283 40.12 25.09 18.36
N SER A 284 40.55 24.58 17.21
CA SER A 284 39.89 23.49 16.49
C SER A 284 39.85 22.17 17.26
N GLU A 285 40.91 21.83 18.01
CA GLU A 285 40.97 20.62 18.84
C GLU A 285 40.01 20.68 20.03
N TYR A 286 39.87 21.85 20.67
CA TYR A 286 38.91 22.07 21.75
C TYR A 286 37.48 21.93 21.22
N LEU A 287 37.17 22.57 20.09
CA LEU A 287 35.85 22.49 19.46
C LEU A 287 35.48 21.03 19.14
N ALA A 288 36.39 20.26 18.53
CA ALA A 288 36.14 18.86 18.19
C ALA A 288 35.81 18.02 19.43
N LYS A 289 36.59 18.13 20.51
CA LYS A 289 36.36 17.42 21.77
C LYS A 289 35.04 17.85 22.44
N MET A 290 34.73 19.14 22.43
CA MET A 290 33.49 19.68 22.98
C MET A 290 32.27 19.15 22.22
N LEU A 291 32.30 19.20 20.88
CA LEU A 291 31.21 18.69 20.05
C LEU A 291 31.00 17.19 20.21
N SER A 292 32.09 16.41 20.27
CA SER A 292 32.01 14.95 20.47
C SER A 292 31.35 14.60 21.81
N LYS A 293 31.81 15.21 22.91
CA LYS A 293 31.23 14.99 24.26
C LYS A 293 29.75 15.38 24.33
N LEU A 294 29.39 16.50 23.71
CA LEU A 294 28.01 16.99 23.71
C LEU A 294 27.11 16.12 22.83
N LEU A 295 27.57 15.75 21.64
CA LEU A 295 26.85 14.83 20.76
C LEU A 295 26.59 13.51 21.48
N GLU A 296 27.58 12.96 22.19
CA GLU A 296 27.41 11.75 23.01
C GLU A 296 26.33 11.94 24.09
N SER A 297 26.38 13.06 24.83
CA SER A 297 25.37 13.37 25.86
C SER A 297 23.96 13.47 25.29
N VAL A 298 23.82 14.08 24.11
CA VAL A 298 22.53 14.24 23.43
C VAL A 298 22.03 12.90 22.90
N ILE A 299 22.91 12.09 22.31
CA ILE A 299 22.57 10.72 21.88
C ILE A 299 22.06 9.93 23.07
N ARG A 300 22.81 9.90 24.18
CA ARG A 300 22.43 9.15 25.40
C ARG A 300 21.05 9.56 25.93
N ALA A 301 20.76 10.86 26.00
CA ALA A 301 19.47 11.36 26.46
C ALA A 301 18.30 11.01 25.52
N ARG A 302 18.58 10.74 24.23
CA ARG A 302 17.56 10.49 23.19
C ARG A 302 17.38 9.03 22.83
N ILE A 303 18.31 8.13 23.18
CA ILE A 303 18.22 6.69 22.92
C ILE A 303 16.85 6.10 23.30
N PRO A 304 16.26 6.36 24.48
CA PRO A 304 14.96 5.78 24.84
C PRO A 304 13.84 6.17 23.87
N ASN A 305 13.85 7.42 23.40
CA ASN A 305 12.87 7.90 22.43
C ASN A 305 13.09 7.28 21.05
N ILE A 306 14.34 7.05 20.66
CA ILE A 306 14.70 6.38 19.40
C ILE A 306 14.23 4.91 19.43
N ILE A 307 14.44 4.19 20.54
CA ILE A 307 13.96 2.82 20.71
C ILE A 307 12.42 2.77 20.62
N ALA A 308 11.73 3.68 21.30
CA ALA A 308 10.27 3.74 21.25
C ALA A 308 9.76 4.01 19.81
N LEU A 309 10.42 4.88 19.06
CA LEU A 309 10.11 5.14 17.65
C LEU A 309 10.35 3.90 16.79
N ILE A 310 11.49 3.22 16.97
CA ILE A 310 11.82 1.99 16.24
C ILE A 310 10.77 0.91 16.49
N ASN A 311 10.42 0.64 17.75
CA ASN A 311 9.43 -0.38 18.10
C ASN A 311 8.05 -0.07 17.49
N ARG A 312 7.60 1.19 17.58
CA ARG A 312 6.34 1.61 16.93
C ARG A 312 6.39 1.39 15.42
N SER A 313 7.47 1.79 14.75
CA SER A 313 7.63 1.58 13.31
C SER A 313 7.73 0.11 12.92
N ILE A 314 8.31 -0.75 13.75
CA ILE A 314 8.30 -2.21 13.56
C ILE A 314 6.86 -2.73 13.58
N GLU A 315 6.06 -2.36 14.58
CA GLU A 315 4.65 -2.78 14.67
C GLU A 315 3.82 -2.31 13.47
N GLU A 316 4.03 -1.07 13.02
CA GLU A 316 3.35 -0.51 11.83
C GLU A 316 3.74 -1.27 10.55
N LEU A 317 5.05 -1.53 10.36
CA LEU A 317 5.56 -2.28 9.21
C LEU A 317 5.11 -3.75 9.22
N GLU A 318 5.04 -4.40 10.39
CA GLU A 318 4.53 -5.76 10.53
C GLU A 318 3.04 -5.83 10.17
N ARG A 319 2.23 -4.89 10.66
CA ARG A 319 0.80 -4.79 10.28
C ARG A 319 0.61 -4.54 8.79
N GLU A 320 1.42 -3.66 8.19
CA GLU A 320 1.39 -3.41 6.74
C GLU A 320 1.77 -4.67 5.96
N LEU A 321 2.80 -5.40 6.41
CA LEU A 321 3.24 -6.65 5.77
C LEU A 321 2.17 -7.75 5.87
N ASP A 322 1.47 -7.83 7.00
CA ASP A 322 0.35 -8.75 7.18
C ASP A 322 -0.81 -8.43 6.23
N GLN A 323 -1.13 -7.15 6.01
CA GLN A 323 -2.15 -6.70 5.05
C GLN A 323 -1.75 -6.96 3.60
N LEU A 324 -0.47 -6.73 3.24
CA LEU A 324 0.07 -7.06 1.92
C LEU A 324 0.15 -8.58 1.71
N GLY A 325 0.16 -9.35 2.81
CA GLY A 325 0.21 -10.79 2.85
C GLY A 325 1.60 -11.36 2.58
N ARG A 326 1.73 -12.68 2.77
CA ARG A 326 3.01 -13.39 2.66
C ARG A 326 3.51 -13.48 1.21
N PRO A 327 4.84 -13.48 1.00
CA PRO A 327 5.42 -13.71 -0.32
C PRO A 327 5.02 -15.08 -0.87
N ILE A 328 4.80 -15.14 -2.19
CA ILE A 328 4.45 -16.38 -2.88
C ILE A 328 5.67 -17.31 -2.85
N ALA A 329 5.47 -18.53 -2.38
CA ALA A 329 6.51 -19.55 -2.37
C ALA A 329 6.98 -19.88 -3.80
N ILE A 330 8.28 -20.13 -3.96
CA ILE A 330 8.89 -20.45 -5.26
C ILE A 330 8.48 -21.86 -5.72
N ASP A 331 8.29 -22.77 -4.78
CA ASP A 331 7.94 -24.17 -5.01
C ASP A 331 6.53 -24.35 -5.61
N ALA A 332 6.41 -25.26 -6.58
CA ALA A 332 5.16 -25.54 -7.27
C ALA A 332 4.09 -26.16 -6.34
N GLY A 333 4.50 -26.99 -5.38
CA GLY A 333 3.61 -27.58 -4.39
C GLY A 333 3.01 -26.52 -3.45
N ALA A 334 3.86 -25.60 -2.97
CA ALA A 334 3.42 -24.49 -2.15
C ALA A 334 2.51 -23.50 -2.91
N LYS A 335 2.77 -23.25 -4.21
CA LYS A 335 1.88 -22.45 -5.07
C LYS A 335 0.50 -23.09 -5.20
N LEU A 336 0.44 -24.39 -5.44
CA LEU A 336 -0.82 -25.14 -5.52
C LEU A 336 -1.57 -25.09 -4.19
N TYR A 337 -0.89 -25.29 -3.06
CA TYR A 337 -1.48 -25.21 -1.74
C TYR A 337 -2.14 -23.84 -1.48
N ASN A 338 -1.45 -22.76 -1.85
CA ASN A 338 -1.98 -21.40 -1.70
C ASN A 338 -3.22 -21.17 -2.58
N ILE A 339 -3.20 -21.60 -3.84
CA ILE A 339 -4.35 -21.51 -4.76
C ILE A 339 -5.56 -22.27 -4.17
N LEU A 340 -5.34 -23.49 -3.70
CA LEU A 340 -6.40 -24.32 -3.11
C LEU A 340 -6.93 -23.71 -1.80
N GLY A 341 -6.06 -23.09 -0.99
CA GLY A 341 -6.46 -22.35 0.20
C GLY A 341 -7.43 -21.22 -0.12
N MET A 342 -7.09 -20.38 -1.11
CA MET A 342 -7.93 -19.28 -1.56
C MET A 342 -9.26 -19.77 -2.17
N CYS A 343 -9.23 -20.86 -2.93
CA CYS A 343 -10.46 -21.46 -3.47
C CYS A 343 -11.39 -21.96 -2.37
N ARG A 344 -10.86 -22.60 -1.33
CA ARG A 344 -11.64 -23.04 -0.16
C ARG A 344 -12.25 -21.86 0.61
N ALA A 345 -11.51 -20.76 0.76
CA ALA A 345 -12.01 -19.54 1.38
C ALA A 345 -13.19 -18.96 0.59
N PHE A 346 -13.06 -18.88 -0.74
CA PHE A 346 -14.16 -18.49 -1.62
C PHE A 346 -15.37 -19.43 -1.51
N GLU A 347 -15.17 -20.75 -1.54
CA GLU A 347 -16.27 -21.72 -1.43
C GLU A 347 -17.01 -21.61 -0.09
N LYS A 348 -16.28 -21.33 1.00
CA LYS A 348 -16.87 -21.08 2.32
C LYS A 348 -17.78 -19.85 2.29
N ILE A 349 -17.28 -18.73 1.78
CA ILE A 349 -18.06 -17.47 1.67
C ILE A 349 -19.27 -17.66 0.75
N PHE A 350 -19.11 -18.38 -0.37
CA PHE A 350 -20.20 -18.68 -1.28
C PHE A 350 -21.30 -19.53 -0.62
N LYS A 351 -20.92 -20.55 0.14
CA LYS A 351 -21.87 -21.38 0.92
C LYS A 351 -22.63 -20.56 1.96
N GLU A 352 -21.96 -19.65 2.66
CA GLU A 352 -22.59 -18.74 3.63
C GLU A 352 -23.62 -17.80 2.97
N HIS A 353 -23.33 -17.31 1.75
CA HIS A 353 -24.29 -16.50 0.97
C HIS A 353 -25.51 -17.30 0.52
N LEU A 354 -25.33 -18.58 0.22
CA LEU A 354 -26.38 -19.46 -0.28
C LEU A 354 -27.29 -19.98 0.85
N ASP A 355 -26.72 -20.36 2.00
CA ASP A 355 -27.44 -20.97 3.13
C ASP A 355 -28.24 -19.96 3.97
N GLY A 356 -28.16 -18.66 3.67
CA GLY A 356 -29.11 -17.66 4.20
C GLY A 356 -28.60 -16.78 5.34
N GLY A 357 -27.30 -16.77 5.64
CA GLY A 357 -26.71 -15.74 6.52
C GLY A 357 -26.78 -14.31 5.92
N ARG A 358 -27.17 -14.19 4.64
CA ARG A 358 -27.14 -12.99 3.78
C ARG A 358 -28.26 -13.07 2.72
N PRO A 359 -28.62 -11.97 2.00
CA PRO A 359 -29.81 -11.91 1.12
C PRO A 359 -29.85 -12.84 -0.11
N GLY A 360 -28.85 -13.70 -0.33
CA GLY A 360 -28.76 -14.60 -1.49
C GLY A 360 -29.87 -15.65 -1.52
N GLY A 361 -29.94 -16.49 -0.47
CA GLY A 361 -30.97 -17.53 -0.35
C GLY A 361 -32.39 -16.98 -0.35
N ALA A 362 -32.63 -15.86 0.34
CA ALA A 362 -33.94 -15.19 0.41
C ALA A 362 -34.47 -14.79 -0.98
N ARG A 363 -33.59 -14.37 -1.90
CA ARG A 363 -33.98 -14.04 -3.28
C ARG A 363 -34.41 -15.26 -4.08
N ILE A 364 -33.80 -16.42 -3.84
CA ILE A 364 -34.20 -17.68 -4.48
C ILE A 364 -35.60 -18.07 -4.00
N TYR A 365 -35.89 -17.98 -2.70
CA TYR A 365 -37.26 -18.16 -2.18
C TYR A 365 -38.23 -17.18 -2.83
N GLY A 366 -37.84 -15.91 -2.99
CA GLY A 366 -38.67 -14.91 -3.65
C GLY A 366 -39.08 -15.26 -5.09
N ILE A 367 -38.21 -15.96 -5.83
CA ILE A 367 -38.51 -16.44 -7.18
C ILE A 367 -39.58 -17.54 -7.12
N PHE A 368 -39.44 -18.49 -6.21
CA PHE A 368 -40.36 -19.63 -6.12
C PHE A 368 -41.71 -19.29 -5.46
N ASP A 369 -41.73 -18.45 -4.43
CA ASP A 369 -42.95 -18.15 -3.69
C ASP A 369 -43.81 -17.05 -4.35
N TYR A 370 -43.19 -16.14 -5.10
CA TYR A 370 -43.89 -15.00 -5.72
C TYR A 370 -43.85 -15.00 -7.25
N GLN A 371 -42.65 -15.14 -7.85
CA GLN A 371 -42.52 -14.96 -9.30
C GLN A 371 -43.11 -16.12 -10.10
N LEU A 372 -42.83 -17.37 -9.72
CA LEU A 372 -43.35 -18.55 -10.41
C LEU A 372 -44.88 -18.66 -10.30
N PRO A 373 -45.50 -18.62 -9.10
CA PRO A 373 -46.97 -18.59 -8.98
C PRO A 373 -47.60 -17.39 -9.69
N GLY A 374 -46.96 -16.22 -9.63
CA GLY A 374 -47.41 -15.02 -10.33
C GLY A 374 -47.37 -15.17 -11.86
N ALA A 375 -46.33 -15.81 -12.40
CA ALA A 375 -46.21 -16.09 -13.83
C ALA A 375 -47.26 -17.12 -14.29
N ILE A 376 -47.51 -18.16 -13.50
CA ILE A 376 -48.57 -19.15 -13.77
C ILE A 376 -49.95 -18.49 -13.81
N ARG A 377 -50.27 -17.59 -12.86
CA ARG A 377 -51.56 -16.87 -12.83
C ARG A 377 -51.76 -15.91 -14.02
N LYS A 378 -50.69 -15.44 -14.65
CA LYS A 378 -50.73 -14.52 -15.80
C LYS A 378 -50.87 -15.24 -17.15
N LEU A 379 -50.86 -16.58 -17.15
CA LEU A 379 -51.03 -17.34 -18.39
C LEU A 379 -52.43 -17.10 -18.98
N PRO A 380 -52.57 -17.01 -20.31
CA PRO A 380 -53.81 -16.63 -20.98
C PRO A 380 -54.81 -17.80 -21.07
N PHE A 381 -55.09 -18.47 -19.95
CA PHE A 381 -56.02 -19.60 -19.90
C PHE A 381 -57.44 -19.20 -20.32
N ASP A 382 -57.88 -17.99 -19.95
CA ASP A 382 -59.21 -17.48 -20.34
C ASP A 382 -59.39 -17.36 -21.85
N ARG A 383 -58.31 -17.03 -22.57
CA ARG A 383 -58.31 -16.97 -24.04
C ARG A 383 -58.31 -18.37 -24.63
N HIS A 384 -57.48 -19.26 -24.10
CA HIS A 384 -57.34 -20.63 -24.60
C HIS A 384 -58.60 -21.48 -24.35
N LEU A 385 -59.25 -21.29 -23.20
CA LEU A 385 -60.48 -21.97 -22.78
C LEU A 385 -61.75 -21.17 -23.13
N SER A 386 -61.65 -20.15 -23.99
CA SER A 386 -62.80 -19.42 -24.51
C SER A 386 -63.75 -20.36 -25.28
N LEU A 387 -65.04 -20.06 -25.27
CA LEU A 387 -66.06 -20.90 -25.91
C LEU A 387 -65.80 -21.13 -27.39
N GLU A 388 -65.35 -20.10 -28.11
CA GLU A 388 -64.97 -20.20 -29.52
C GLU A 388 -63.77 -21.13 -29.74
N SER A 389 -62.77 -21.05 -28.85
CA SER A 389 -61.57 -21.89 -28.94
C SER A 389 -61.86 -23.34 -28.60
N VAL A 390 -62.64 -23.58 -27.55
CA VAL A 390 -63.06 -24.94 -27.14
C VAL A 390 -63.90 -25.59 -28.23
N LYS A 391 -64.91 -24.89 -28.76
CA LYS A 391 -65.73 -25.37 -29.88
C LYS A 391 -64.87 -25.72 -31.09
N ARG A 392 -63.94 -24.83 -31.48
CA ARG A 392 -63.02 -25.06 -32.60
C ARG A 392 -62.13 -26.29 -32.37
N ILE A 393 -61.48 -26.41 -31.22
CA ILE A 393 -60.51 -27.48 -30.94
C ILE A 393 -61.20 -28.84 -30.79
N VAL A 394 -62.34 -28.89 -30.11
CA VAL A 394 -63.12 -30.13 -29.95
C VAL A 394 -63.70 -30.58 -31.29
N SER A 395 -64.36 -29.68 -32.05
CA SER A 395 -64.90 -30.03 -33.37
C SER A 395 -63.82 -30.44 -34.39
N GLN A 396 -62.61 -29.88 -34.30
CA GLN A 396 -61.47 -30.30 -35.13
C GLN A 396 -60.88 -31.66 -34.73
N SER A 397 -61.06 -32.08 -33.49
CA SER A 397 -60.43 -33.31 -32.96
C SER A 397 -61.38 -34.51 -32.99
N ASP A 398 -62.65 -34.32 -32.66
CA ASP A 398 -63.66 -35.40 -32.58
C ASP A 398 -64.73 -35.31 -33.69
N GLY A 399 -64.76 -34.23 -34.48
CA GLY A 399 -65.69 -34.04 -35.61
C GLY A 399 -66.94 -33.22 -35.27
N TYR A 400 -67.83 -33.06 -36.26
CA TYR A 400 -69.01 -32.18 -36.19
C TYR A 400 -70.29 -32.86 -35.66
N GLN A 401 -70.26 -34.17 -35.39
CA GLN A 401 -71.45 -34.91 -34.98
C GLN A 401 -71.80 -34.68 -33.50
N PRO A 402 -73.09 -34.72 -33.11
CA PRO A 402 -73.49 -34.66 -31.71
C PRO A 402 -72.90 -35.86 -30.95
N HIS A 403 -72.13 -35.58 -29.90
CA HIS A 403 -71.43 -36.62 -29.15
C HIS A 403 -72.38 -37.30 -28.16
N LEU A 404 -72.58 -38.63 -28.29
CA LEU A 404 -73.31 -39.45 -27.32
C LEU A 404 -72.46 -39.82 -26.09
N ILE A 405 -71.13 -39.69 -26.22
CA ILE A 405 -70.10 -39.99 -25.21
C ILE A 405 -69.15 -38.79 -25.16
N ALA A 406 -68.54 -38.48 -24.01
CA ALA A 406 -67.64 -37.32 -23.88
C ALA A 406 -66.48 -37.33 -24.91
N PRO A 407 -66.16 -36.18 -25.56
CA PRO A 407 -65.16 -36.09 -26.64
C PRO A 407 -63.71 -36.17 -26.11
N GLU A 408 -63.16 -37.39 -26.00
CA GLU A 408 -61.85 -37.65 -25.37
C GLU A 408 -60.70 -36.92 -26.06
N MET A 409 -60.65 -36.88 -27.40
CA MET A 409 -59.52 -36.30 -28.12
C MET A 409 -59.49 -34.77 -28.00
N GLY A 410 -60.66 -34.14 -27.95
CA GLY A 410 -60.83 -32.71 -27.68
C GLY A 410 -60.35 -32.33 -26.29
N TYR A 411 -60.70 -33.12 -25.25
CA TYR A 411 -60.16 -32.94 -23.90
C TYR A 411 -58.62 -33.07 -23.90
N ARG A 412 -58.07 -34.12 -24.53
CA ARG A 412 -56.62 -34.34 -24.59
C ARG A 412 -55.89 -33.17 -25.23
N ARG A 413 -56.35 -32.69 -26.39
CA ARG A 413 -55.74 -31.54 -27.09
C ARG A 413 -55.86 -30.22 -26.32
N LEU A 414 -56.99 -29.97 -25.67
CA LEU A 414 -57.19 -28.75 -24.86
C LEU A 414 -56.25 -28.73 -23.66
N ILE A 415 -56.08 -29.87 -22.99
CA ILE A 415 -55.19 -30.01 -21.85
C ILE A 415 -53.73 -29.90 -22.30
N GLU A 416 -53.32 -30.64 -23.33
CA GLU A 416 -51.96 -30.59 -23.89
C GLU A 416 -51.57 -29.15 -24.29
N GLY A 417 -52.44 -28.45 -25.03
CA GLY A 417 -52.21 -27.06 -25.43
C GLY A 417 -52.10 -26.09 -24.26
N SER A 418 -52.86 -26.33 -23.18
CA SER A 418 -52.81 -25.51 -21.96
C SER A 418 -51.56 -25.82 -21.12
N LEU A 419 -51.14 -27.08 -21.05
CA LEU A 419 -49.96 -27.49 -20.29
C LEU A 419 -48.65 -27.04 -20.94
N HIS A 420 -48.59 -26.95 -22.27
CA HIS A 420 -47.44 -26.38 -22.96
C HIS A 420 -47.17 -24.90 -22.60
N LEU A 421 -48.19 -24.14 -22.19
CA LEU A 421 -48.02 -22.75 -21.73
C LEU A 421 -47.19 -22.65 -20.43
N PHE A 422 -47.09 -23.73 -19.64
CA PHE A 422 -46.28 -23.76 -18.41
C PHE A 422 -44.78 -23.83 -18.68
N ARG A 423 -44.35 -24.21 -19.89
CA ARG A 423 -42.92 -24.24 -20.26
C ARG A 423 -42.27 -22.86 -20.06
N GLY A 424 -42.92 -21.79 -20.51
CA GLY A 424 -42.40 -20.42 -20.39
C GLY A 424 -42.10 -20.00 -18.95
N PRO A 425 -43.07 -20.05 -18.01
CA PRO A 425 -42.83 -19.77 -16.59
C PRO A 425 -41.77 -20.65 -15.93
N ALA A 426 -41.69 -21.92 -16.34
CA ALA A 426 -40.73 -22.88 -15.81
C ALA A 426 -39.29 -22.55 -16.26
N GLU A 427 -39.10 -22.22 -17.54
CA GLU A 427 -37.84 -21.73 -18.10
C GLU A 427 -37.41 -20.40 -17.45
N ALA A 428 -38.36 -19.48 -17.26
CA ALA A 428 -38.10 -18.19 -16.61
C ALA A 428 -37.58 -18.36 -15.18
N SER A 429 -38.12 -19.32 -14.43
CA SER A 429 -37.67 -19.63 -13.06
C SER A 429 -36.25 -20.20 -13.02
N VAL A 430 -35.93 -21.09 -13.96
CA VAL A 430 -34.56 -21.62 -14.15
C VAL A 430 -33.56 -20.49 -14.43
N ASN A 431 -33.91 -19.57 -15.33
CA ASN A 431 -33.05 -18.44 -15.71
C ASN A 431 -32.90 -17.38 -14.59
N ALA A 432 -33.96 -17.15 -13.83
CA ALA A 432 -33.93 -16.23 -12.68
C ALA A 432 -32.98 -16.75 -11.58
N VAL A 433 -33.06 -18.05 -11.24
CA VAL A 433 -32.17 -18.66 -10.25
C VAL A 433 -30.71 -18.64 -10.72
N HIS A 434 -30.46 -18.96 -11.99
CA HIS A 434 -29.12 -18.87 -12.58
C HIS A 434 -28.50 -17.48 -12.45
N SER A 435 -29.30 -16.43 -12.70
CA SER A 435 -28.85 -15.04 -12.58
C SER A 435 -28.47 -14.68 -11.15
N VAL A 436 -29.24 -15.15 -10.15
CA VAL A 436 -28.92 -14.97 -8.73
C VAL A 436 -27.61 -15.69 -8.38
N LEU A 437 -27.41 -16.93 -8.84
CA LEU A 437 -26.19 -17.69 -8.58
C LEU A 437 -24.95 -17.01 -9.18
N LYS A 438 -25.03 -16.49 -10.41
CA LYS A 438 -23.94 -15.70 -11.03
C LYS A 438 -23.60 -14.45 -10.22
N GLU A 439 -24.61 -13.74 -9.73
CA GLU A 439 -24.40 -12.56 -8.89
C GLU A 439 -23.73 -12.92 -7.56
N LEU A 440 -24.11 -14.06 -6.95
CA LEU A 440 -23.50 -14.56 -5.73
C LEU A 440 -22.02 -14.89 -5.94
N VAL A 441 -21.65 -15.56 -7.03
CA VAL A 441 -20.23 -15.82 -7.37
C VAL A 441 -19.45 -14.50 -7.41
N ARG A 442 -19.97 -13.48 -8.10
CA ARG A 442 -19.31 -12.17 -8.19
C ARG A 442 -19.12 -11.51 -6.81
N LYS A 443 -20.13 -11.57 -5.94
CA LYS A 443 -20.04 -11.02 -4.58
C LYS A 443 -19.03 -11.78 -3.73
N SER A 444 -19.06 -13.12 -3.76
CA SER A 444 -18.14 -13.96 -2.98
C SER A 444 -16.68 -13.75 -3.40
N ILE A 445 -16.39 -13.55 -4.70
CA ILE A 445 -15.04 -13.19 -5.15
C ILE A 445 -14.61 -11.82 -4.61
N ALA A 446 -15.48 -10.82 -4.67
CA ALA A 446 -15.15 -9.46 -4.21
C ALA A 446 -14.89 -9.37 -2.70
N GLU A 447 -15.55 -10.20 -1.90
CA GLU A 447 -15.38 -10.27 -0.44
C GLU A 447 -14.18 -11.09 0.01
N THR A 448 -13.65 -11.97 -0.85
CA THR A 448 -12.49 -12.78 -0.50
C THR A 448 -11.23 -11.91 -0.58
N GLU A 449 -10.73 -11.45 0.57
CA GLU A 449 -9.59 -10.53 0.64
C GLU A 449 -8.32 -11.11 0.02
N GLU A 450 -8.05 -12.39 0.25
CA GLU A 450 -6.87 -13.08 -0.28
C GLU A 450 -6.83 -13.07 -1.82
N LEU A 451 -8.01 -13.17 -2.46
CA LEU A 451 -8.15 -13.15 -3.91
C LEU A 451 -7.94 -11.75 -4.50
N LYS A 452 -8.13 -10.65 -3.74
CA LYS A 452 -7.92 -9.27 -4.24
C LYS A 452 -6.50 -9.04 -4.76
N ARG A 453 -5.52 -9.80 -4.24
CA ARG A 453 -4.11 -9.71 -4.62
C ARG A 453 -3.80 -10.31 -5.99
N PHE A 454 -4.66 -11.21 -6.50
CA PHE A 454 -4.39 -12.03 -7.68
C PHE A 454 -5.49 -11.88 -8.75
N PRO A 455 -5.45 -10.83 -9.59
CA PRO A 455 -6.46 -10.57 -10.63
C PRO A 455 -6.62 -11.71 -11.64
N SER A 456 -5.51 -12.34 -12.03
CA SER A 456 -5.49 -13.49 -12.94
C SER A 456 -6.28 -14.67 -12.37
N LEU A 457 -6.03 -15.01 -11.10
CA LEU A 457 -6.77 -16.07 -10.41
C LEU A 457 -8.25 -15.72 -10.26
N GLN A 458 -8.61 -14.48 -9.97
CA GLN A 458 -10.03 -14.07 -9.89
C GLN A 458 -10.76 -14.31 -11.20
N THR A 459 -10.14 -13.96 -12.33
CA THR A 459 -10.76 -14.07 -13.65
C THR A 459 -10.95 -15.53 -14.04
N GLU A 460 -9.92 -16.36 -13.84
CA GLU A 460 -9.99 -17.81 -14.09
C GLU A 460 -11.00 -18.51 -13.15
N LEU A 461 -11.01 -18.15 -11.86
CA LEU A 461 -11.98 -18.68 -10.90
C LEU A 461 -13.42 -18.30 -11.26
N ALA A 462 -13.65 -17.04 -11.64
CA ALA A 462 -14.96 -16.56 -12.09
C ALA A 462 -15.40 -17.27 -13.37
N ALA A 463 -14.51 -17.44 -14.34
CA ALA A 463 -14.79 -18.13 -15.59
C ALA A 463 -15.17 -19.61 -15.33
N ALA A 464 -14.40 -20.29 -14.49
CA ALA A 464 -14.66 -21.69 -14.13
C ALA A 464 -15.99 -21.86 -13.37
N ALA A 465 -16.26 -21.01 -12.38
CA ALA A 465 -17.53 -21.03 -11.64
C ALA A 465 -18.73 -20.75 -12.57
N ASN A 466 -18.62 -19.75 -13.45
CA ASN A 466 -19.69 -19.44 -14.41
C ASN A 466 -19.93 -20.56 -15.43
N SER A 467 -18.87 -21.24 -15.89
CA SER A 467 -18.98 -22.40 -16.77
C SER A 467 -19.72 -23.56 -16.08
N SER A 468 -19.40 -23.85 -14.82
CA SER A 468 -20.12 -24.85 -14.01
C SER A 468 -21.60 -24.49 -13.84
N LEU A 469 -21.91 -23.24 -13.50
CA LEU A 469 -23.30 -22.77 -13.37
C LEU A 469 -24.09 -22.93 -14.68
N GLU A 470 -23.47 -22.68 -15.83
CA GLU A 470 -24.13 -22.83 -17.13
C GLU A 470 -24.54 -24.28 -17.40
N LYS A 471 -23.65 -25.25 -17.09
CA LYS A 471 -23.95 -26.68 -17.17
C LYS A 471 -25.10 -27.08 -16.25
N PHE A 472 -25.10 -26.57 -15.01
CA PHE A 472 -26.18 -26.84 -14.06
C PHE A 472 -27.52 -26.25 -14.52
N ARG A 473 -27.50 -25.07 -15.15
CA ARG A 473 -28.70 -24.46 -15.75
C ARG A 473 -29.26 -25.34 -16.87
N GLU A 474 -28.42 -25.83 -17.77
CA GLU A 474 -28.85 -26.68 -18.89
C GLU A 474 -29.50 -27.98 -18.40
N GLU A 475 -28.89 -28.66 -17.44
CA GLU A 475 -29.47 -29.88 -16.86
C GLU A 475 -30.78 -29.60 -16.12
N SER A 476 -30.84 -28.51 -15.37
CA SER A 476 -32.08 -28.07 -14.74
C SER A 476 -33.17 -27.71 -15.74
N MET A 477 -32.82 -27.10 -16.87
CA MET A 477 -33.76 -26.76 -17.92
C MET A 477 -34.39 -28.02 -18.51
N LYS A 478 -33.56 -29.01 -18.86
CA LYS A 478 -34.02 -30.32 -19.36
C LYS A 478 -34.92 -31.01 -18.35
N SER A 479 -34.55 -31.02 -17.07
CA SER A 479 -35.36 -31.65 -16.01
C SER A 479 -36.72 -30.98 -15.85
N VAL A 480 -36.76 -29.65 -15.80
CA VAL A 480 -38.00 -28.89 -15.59
C VAL A 480 -38.95 -29.02 -16.79
N LEU A 481 -38.43 -28.95 -18.01
CA LEU A 481 -39.24 -29.16 -19.22
C LEU A 481 -39.79 -30.58 -19.30
N ARG A 482 -38.98 -31.59 -18.95
CA ARG A 482 -39.45 -32.99 -18.86
C ARG A 482 -40.57 -33.16 -17.84
N LEU A 483 -40.54 -32.46 -16.70
CA LEU A 483 -41.64 -32.51 -15.74
C LEU A 483 -42.95 -31.99 -16.34
N VAL A 484 -42.90 -30.88 -17.07
CA VAL A 484 -44.09 -30.35 -17.76
C VAL A 484 -44.58 -31.32 -18.83
N ASP A 485 -43.66 -31.91 -19.60
CA ASP A 485 -44.00 -32.86 -20.67
C ASP A 485 -44.60 -34.17 -20.13
N MET A 486 -44.14 -34.63 -18.96
CA MET A 486 -44.70 -35.79 -18.28
C MET A 486 -46.16 -35.57 -17.89
N GLU A 487 -46.50 -34.39 -17.36
CA GLU A 487 -47.89 -34.02 -17.02
C GLU A 487 -48.77 -33.88 -18.28
N ALA A 488 -48.19 -33.47 -19.41
CA ALA A 488 -48.92 -33.36 -20.68
C ALA A 488 -49.15 -34.70 -21.38
N SER A 489 -48.26 -35.68 -21.17
CA SER A 489 -48.26 -36.94 -21.93
C SER A 489 -49.29 -37.96 -21.44
N TYR A 490 -49.65 -37.96 -20.15
CA TYR A 490 -50.54 -38.95 -19.56
C TYR A 490 -51.62 -38.31 -18.67
N LEU A 491 -52.86 -38.43 -19.12
CA LEU A 491 -54.04 -38.04 -18.35
C LEU A 491 -54.48 -39.22 -17.48
N THR A 492 -54.72 -38.97 -16.19
CA THR A 492 -55.13 -40.03 -15.26
C THR A 492 -56.50 -40.60 -15.62
N VAL A 493 -56.64 -41.92 -15.55
CA VAL A 493 -57.94 -42.61 -15.78
C VAL A 493 -59.02 -42.10 -14.81
N ASP A 494 -58.60 -41.72 -13.60
CA ASP A 494 -59.50 -41.14 -12.59
C ASP A 494 -60.07 -39.78 -13.00
N PHE A 495 -59.36 -39.00 -13.82
CA PHE A 495 -59.90 -37.75 -14.37
C PHE A 495 -61.11 -38.03 -15.26
N PHE A 496 -61.01 -39.01 -16.18
CA PHE A 496 -62.12 -39.38 -17.06
C PHE A 496 -63.27 -40.09 -16.33
N ARG A 497 -62.98 -40.82 -15.25
CA ARG A 497 -64.01 -41.42 -14.39
C ARG A 497 -64.86 -40.35 -13.68
N LYS A 498 -64.21 -39.31 -13.14
CA LYS A 498 -64.89 -38.18 -12.47
C LYS A 498 -65.74 -37.34 -13.43
N LEU A 499 -65.38 -37.26 -14.72
CA LEU A 499 -66.21 -36.60 -15.74
C LEU A 499 -67.59 -37.28 -15.87
N HIS A 500 -67.62 -38.63 -15.87
CA HIS A 500 -68.87 -39.39 -15.99
C HIS A 500 -69.79 -39.27 -14.77
N GLU A 501 -69.22 -39.14 -13.56
CA GLU A 501 -69.98 -38.96 -12.31
C GLU A 501 -70.68 -37.58 -12.25
N MET A 502 -70.08 -36.55 -12.86
CA MET A 502 -70.66 -35.20 -12.92
C MET A 502 -71.81 -35.09 -13.93
N ASP A 503 -71.71 -35.76 -15.09
CA ASP A 503 -72.80 -35.82 -16.08
C ASP A 503 -74.01 -36.62 -15.56
N THR A 504 -73.79 -37.66 -14.76
CA THR A 504 -74.88 -38.47 -14.17
C THR A 504 -75.64 -37.75 -13.05
N GLN A 505 -74.99 -36.87 -12.28
CA GLN A 505 -75.67 -36.05 -11.26
C GLN A 505 -76.44 -34.86 -11.86
N GLY A 506 -75.99 -34.30 -13.00
CA GLY A 506 -76.69 -33.21 -13.70
C GLY A 506 -78.03 -33.61 -14.30
N SER A 507 -78.19 -34.88 -14.72
CA SER A 507 -79.43 -35.39 -15.31
C SER A 507 -80.57 -35.65 -14.33
N GLN A 508 -80.32 -35.68 -13.01
CA GLN A 508 -81.38 -35.95 -12.02
C GLN A 508 -82.15 -34.71 -11.54
N ASN A 509 -81.71 -33.48 -11.88
CA ASN A 509 -82.31 -32.25 -11.35
C ASN A 509 -83.07 -31.36 -12.37
N THR A 510 -83.28 -31.80 -13.61
CA THR A 510 -84.10 -31.05 -14.59
C THR A 510 -85.55 -31.52 -14.64
N SER A 511 -86.35 -31.05 -13.69
CA SER A 511 -87.81 -31.00 -13.83
C SER A 511 -88.22 -29.79 -14.70
N LEU A 512 -88.86 -30.08 -15.84
CA LEU A 512 -89.69 -29.22 -16.71
C LEU A 512 -89.28 -27.73 -16.91
N SER A 513 -88.67 -27.41 -18.06
CA SER A 513 -88.94 -26.14 -18.79
C SER A 513 -88.48 -26.18 -20.26
N SER A 514 -89.40 -25.76 -21.15
CA SER A 514 -89.32 -25.27 -22.56
C SER A 514 -88.34 -25.88 -23.59
N PRO A 515 -88.74 -26.00 -24.88
CA PRO A 515 -87.91 -26.59 -25.93
C PRO A 515 -86.73 -25.66 -26.23
N THR A 516 -85.58 -26.03 -25.70
CA THR A 516 -84.30 -25.36 -25.94
C THR A 516 -83.79 -25.81 -27.31
N THR A 517 -83.48 -24.87 -28.21
CA THR A 517 -82.90 -25.18 -29.53
C THR A 517 -81.61 -25.99 -29.39
N VAL A 518 -81.37 -26.92 -30.32
CA VAL A 518 -80.21 -27.84 -30.33
C VAL A 518 -78.86 -27.12 -30.14
N GLU A 519 -78.76 -25.86 -30.59
CA GLU A 519 -77.57 -25.01 -30.42
C GLU A 519 -77.31 -24.60 -28.96
N GLN A 520 -78.34 -24.32 -28.17
CA GLN A 520 -78.20 -23.92 -26.75
C GLN A 520 -77.72 -25.08 -25.86
N ASN A 521 -78.02 -26.33 -26.24
CA ASN A 521 -77.52 -27.52 -25.57
C ASN A 521 -76.04 -27.79 -25.88
N GLY A 522 -75.60 -27.54 -27.13
CA GLY A 522 -74.18 -27.65 -27.51
C GLY A 522 -73.29 -26.64 -26.81
N GLU A 523 -73.74 -25.39 -26.66
CA GLU A 523 -72.98 -24.36 -25.93
C GLU A 523 -72.81 -24.68 -24.43
N ARG A 524 -73.82 -25.28 -23.80
CA ARG A 524 -73.71 -25.74 -22.41
C ARG A 524 -72.66 -26.85 -22.26
N GLN A 525 -72.61 -27.79 -23.18
CA GLN A 525 -71.61 -28.87 -23.19
C GLN A 525 -70.17 -28.31 -23.31
N PHE A 526 -69.93 -27.37 -24.23
CA PHE A 526 -68.60 -26.75 -24.37
C PHE A 526 -68.19 -25.93 -23.14
N ARG A 527 -69.14 -25.29 -22.43
CA ARG A 527 -68.86 -24.63 -21.14
C ARG A 527 -68.43 -25.62 -20.05
N THR A 528 -69.11 -26.78 -19.97
CA THR A 528 -68.75 -27.83 -19.02
C THR A 528 -67.35 -28.39 -19.32
N ILE A 529 -67.03 -28.64 -20.60
CA ILE A 529 -65.70 -29.06 -21.04
C ILE A 529 -64.64 -28.04 -20.60
N ALA A 530 -64.87 -26.75 -20.84
CA ALA A 530 -63.95 -25.69 -20.43
C ALA A 530 -63.72 -25.65 -18.91
N SER A 531 -64.79 -25.78 -18.12
CA SER A 531 -64.72 -25.82 -16.65
C SER A 531 -63.94 -27.01 -16.13
N ASN A 532 -64.17 -28.19 -16.70
CA ASN A 532 -63.48 -29.43 -16.29
C ASN A 532 -61.99 -29.38 -16.63
N VAL A 533 -61.64 -28.89 -17.83
CA VAL A 533 -60.26 -28.67 -18.24
C VAL A 533 -59.58 -27.64 -17.33
N ALA A 534 -60.26 -26.54 -16.99
CA ALA A 534 -59.75 -25.54 -16.04
C ALA A 534 -59.47 -26.13 -14.65
N GLY A 535 -60.36 -26.98 -14.14
CA GLY A 535 -60.16 -27.70 -12.88
C GLY A 535 -58.93 -28.60 -12.89
N TYR A 536 -58.71 -29.35 -13.97
CA TYR A 536 -57.52 -30.18 -14.14
C TYR A 536 -56.23 -29.36 -14.25
N ILE A 537 -56.23 -28.29 -15.06
CA ILE A 537 -55.09 -27.38 -15.19
C ILE A 537 -54.70 -26.77 -13.86
N LYS A 538 -55.67 -26.39 -13.02
CA LYS A 538 -55.40 -25.86 -11.68
C LYS A 538 -54.70 -26.88 -10.78
N MET A 539 -55.16 -28.13 -10.81
CA MET A 539 -54.51 -29.22 -10.06
C MET A 539 -53.07 -29.45 -10.52
N VAL A 540 -52.82 -29.48 -11.84
CA VAL A 540 -51.47 -29.62 -12.39
C VAL A 540 -50.62 -28.40 -12.06
N ALA A 541 -51.18 -27.20 -12.11
CA ALA A 541 -50.49 -25.96 -11.73
C ALA A 541 -49.99 -26.01 -10.27
N ASP A 542 -50.82 -26.48 -9.33
CA ASP A 542 -50.46 -26.63 -7.92
C ASP A 542 -49.35 -27.69 -7.74
N THR A 543 -49.39 -28.77 -8.51
CA THR A 543 -48.33 -29.79 -8.52
C THR A 543 -47.02 -29.22 -9.07
N LEU A 544 -47.06 -28.57 -10.23
CA LEU A 544 -45.88 -27.98 -10.89
C LEU A 544 -45.27 -26.84 -10.06
N ALA A 545 -46.10 -26.05 -9.38
CA ALA A 545 -45.62 -25.01 -8.44
C ALA A 545 -44.77 -25.60 -7.30
N ASN A 546 -44.96 -26.87 -6.95
CA ASN A 546 -44.19 -27.56 -5.92
C ASN A 546 -43.02 -28.38 -6.48
N THR A 547 -43.16 -29.00 -7.65
CA THR A 547 -42.13 -29.89 -8.23
C THR A 547 -41.05 -29.12 -8.99
N ILE A 548 -41.39 -28.03 -9.68
CA ILE A 548 -40.43 -27.20 -10.42
C ILE A 548 -39.36 -26.62 -9.47
N PRO A 549 -39.69 -25.97 -8.34
CA PRO A 549 -38.68 -25.47 -7.40
C PRO A 549 -37.76 -26.58 -6.89
N LYS A 550 -38.30 -27.76 -6.56
CA LYS A 550 -37.50 -28.90 -6.10
C LYS A 550 -36.49 -29.35 -7.15
N ALA A 551 -36.90 -29.43 -8.42
CA ALA A 551 -36.01 -29.77 -9.53
C ALA A 551 -34.92 -28.71 -9.73
N VAL A 552 -35.27 -27.43 -9.71
CA VAL A 552 -34.31 -26.33 -9.84
C VAL A 552 -33.32 -26.31 -8.68
N VAL A 553 -33.78 -26.49 -7.45
CA VAL A 553 -32.92 -26.58 -6.26
C VAL A 553 -32.00 -27.79 -6.34
N HIS A 554 -32.51 -28.95 -6.76
CA HIS A 554 -31.70 -30.16 -6.87
C HIS A 554 -30.62 -30.07 -7.95
N CYS A 555 -30.97 -29.59 -9.14
CA CYS A 555 -30.09 -29.56 -10.30
C CYS A 555 -29.16 -28.34 -10.34
N GLN A 556 -29.58 -27.18 -9.80
CA GLN A 556 -28.77 -25.96 -9.78
C GLN A 556 -28.22 -25.63 -8.41
N VAL A 557 -29.07 -25.33 -7.43
CA VAL A 557 -28.65 -24.74 -6.15
C VAL A 557 -27.77 -25.71 -5.36
N ARG A 558 -28.21 -26.97 -5.24
CA ARG A 558 -27.45 -28.02 -4.54
C ARG A 558 -26.16 -28.38 -5.26
N GLN A 559 -26.16 -28.43 -6.59
CA GLN A 559 -24.96 -28.70 -7.37
C GLN A 559 -23.97 -27.54 -7.30
N ALA A 560 -24.44 -26.29 -7.37
CA ALA A 560 -23.63 -25.10 -7.14
C ALA A 560 -23.02 -25.09 -5.73
N LYS A 561 -23.71 -25.61 -4.72
CA LYS A 561 -23.15 -25.72 -3.37
C LYS A 561 -22.02 -26.76 -3.25
N LEU A 562 -22.13 -27.88 -3.96
CA LEU A 562 -21.27 -29.05 -3.77
C LEU A 562 -20.12 -29.14 -4.78
N ALA A 563 -20.32 -28.66 -6.00
CA ALA A 563 -19.48 -28.99 -7.15
C ALA A 563 -19.08 -27.79 -8.01
N LEU A 564 -19.22 -26.55 -7.50
CA LEU A 564 -18.93 -25.32 -8.26
C LEU A 564 -17.52 -25.33 -8.87
N LEU A 565 -16.52 -25.72 -8.07
CA LEU A 565 -15.12 -25.71 -8.46
C LEU A 565 -14.54 -27.10 -8.75
N ASN A 566 -15.33 -28.17 -8.76
CA ASN A 566 -14.78 -29.52 -8.99
C ASN A 566 -14.03 -29.62 -10.32
N TYR A 567 -14.60 -29.05 -11.38
CA TYR A 567 -13.95 -29.01 -12.69
C TYR A 567 -12.67 -28.16 -12.67
N PHE A 568 -12.68 -27.05 -11.93
CA PHE A 568 -11.50 -26.20 -11.74
C PHE A 568 -10.38 -26.97 -11.01
N TYR A 569 -10.70 -27.71 -9.95
CA TYR A 569 -9.74 -28.53 -9.23
C TYR A 569 -9.12 -29.63 -10.12
N THR A 570 -9.93 -30.30 -10.95
CA THR A 570 -9.42 -31.27 -11.92
C THR A 570 -8.48 -30.63 -12.93
N GLN A 571 -8.83 -29.45 -13.45
CA GLN A 571 -7.94 -28.71 -14.36
C GLN A 571 -6.65 -28.26 -13.69
N MET A 572 -6.72 -27.76 -12.45
CA MET A 572 -5.53 -27.32 -11.69
C MET A 572 -4.57 -28.47 -11.41
N SER A 573 -5.08 -29.67 -11.13
CA SER A 573 -4.26 -30.87 -10.96
C SER A 573 -3.46 -31.24 -12.21
N GLN A 574 -3.98 -30.92 -13.40
CA GLN A 574 -3.34 -31.19 -14.68
C GLN A 574 -2.37 -30.08 -15.14
N ARG A 575 -2.41 -28.88 -14.53
CA ARG A 575 -1.56 -27.74 -14.92
C ARG A 575 -0.17 -27.84 -14.28
N GLN A 576 0.88 -27.68 -15.10
CA GLN A 576 2.28 -27.64 -14.65
C GLN A 576 2.65 -26.30 -13.98
N GLY A 577 3.76 -26.29 -13.23
CA GLY A 577 4.21 -25.16 -12.40
C GLY A 577 4.33 -23.79 -13.07
N LYS A 578 4.56 -23.70 -14.39
CA LYS A 578 4.60 -22.43 -15.13
C LYS A 578 3.23 -21.76 -15.23
N HIS A 579 2.16 -22.54 -15.46
CA HIS A 579 0.80 -22.01 -15.49
C HIS A 579 0.28 -21.65 -14.09
N LEU A 580 0.71 -22.37 -13.06
CA LEU A 580 0.41 -22.01 -11.66
C LEU A 580 1.04 -20.68 -11.26
N GLY A 581 2.21 -20.34 -11.84
CA GLY A 581 2.85 -19.04 -11.66
C GLY A 581 2.00 -17.88 -12.19
N GLN A 582 1.49 -18.00 -13.42
CA GLN A 582 0.66 -16.96 -14.08
C GLN A 582 -0.65 -16.67 -13.32
N LEU A 583 -1.21 -17.67 -12.65
CA LEU A 583 -2.40 -17.48 -11.82
C LEU A 583 -2.09 -16.65 -10.57
N LEU A 584 -0.84 -16.68 -10.09
CA LEU A 584 -0.37 -15.97 -8.92
C LEU A 584 0.39 -14.68 -9.28
N ASP A 585 0.16 -14.12 -10.47
CA ASP A 585 0.72 -12.83 -10.85
C ASP A 585 0.15 -11.73 -9.94
N GLU A 586 0.98 -11.26 -9.01
CA GLU A 586 0.69 -10.11 -8.18
C GLU A 586 0.87 -8.81 -8.96
N ASN A 587 0.15 -7.78 -8.54
CA ASN A 587 0.43 -6.43 -9.03
C ASN A 587 1.90 -6.06 -8.71
N PRO A 588 2.73 -5.70 -9.72
CA PRO A 588 4.13 -5.35 -9.52
C PRO A 588 4.34 -4.27 -8.45
N ALA A 589 3.41 -3.31 -8.34
CA ALA A 589 3.47 -2.26 -7.33
C ALA A 589 3.28 -2.82 -5.91
N LEU A 590 2.44 -3.83 -5.71
CA LEU A 590 2.26 -4.49 -4.42
C LEU A 590 3.48 -5.34 -4.05
N MET A 591 4.07 -6.02 -5.02
CA MET A 591 5.30 -6.79 -4.84
C MET A 591 6.46 -5.88 -4.45
N GLU A 592 6.64 -4.77 -5.16
CA GLU A 592 7.67 -3.78 -4.86
C GLU A 592 7.46 -3.16 -3.48
N ARG A 593 6.23 -2.75 -3.15
CA ARG A 593 5.87 -2.22 -1.83
C ARG A 593 6.16 -3.23 -0.72
N ARG A 594 5.79 -4.51 -0.89
CA ARG A 594 6.09 -5.57 0.07
C ARG A 594 7.59 -5.74 0.27
N LEU A 595 8.38 -5.74 -0.81
CA LEU A 595 9.84 -5.85 -0.73
C LEU A 595 10.46 -4.66 -0.01
N GLN A 596 9.97 -3.44 -0.28
CA GLN A 596 10.41 -2.23 0.41
C GLN A 596 10.07 -2.27 1.91
N CYS A 597 8.83 -2.65 2.28
CA CYS A 597 8.42 -2.80 3.67
C CYS A 597 9.25 -3.88 4.38
N ALA A 598 9.51 -5.03 3.75
CA ALA A 598 10.33 -6.09 4.33
C ALA A 598 11.78 -5.64 4.57
N LYS A 599 12.41 -4.97 3.61
CA LYS A 599 13.76 -4.41 3.76
C LYS A 599 13.84 -3.37 4.88
N ARG A 600 12.83 -2.49 4.97
CA ARG A 600 12.73 -1.52 6.08
C ARG A 600 12.56 -2.23 7.42
N LEU A 601 11.69 -3.22 7.50
CA LEU A 601 11.45 -3.98 8.73
C LEU A 601 12.74 -4.66 9.24
N GLU A 602 13.50 -5.28 8.34
CA GLU A 602 14.79 -5.89 8.66
C GLU A 602 15.78 -4.86 9.20
N LEU A 603 15.87 -3.69 8.56
CA LEU A 603 16.72 -2.59 9.03
C LEU A 603 16.34 -2.14 10.45
N TYR A 604 15.05 -1.93 10.72
CA TYR A 604 14.61 -1.46 12.03
C TYR A 604 14.84 -2.52 13.12
N LYS A 605 14.69 -3.81 12.79
CA LYS A 605 15.04 -4.92 13.70
C LYS A 605 16.53 -4.95 14.00
N ASN A 606 17.38 -4.86 12.98
CA ASN A 606 18.83 -4.78 13.16
C ASN A 606 19.24 -3.55 13.98
N ALA A 607 18.63 -2.38 13.71
CA ALA A 607 18.90 -1.16 14.46
C ALA A 607 18.50 -1.29 15.95
N ARG A 608 17.36 -1.93 16.24
CA ARG A 608 16.94 -2.22 17.62
C ARG A 608 17.96 -3.12 18.32
N ASP A 609 18.32 -4.24 17.68
CA ASP A 609 19.23 -5.23 18.27
C ASP A 609 20.63 -4.62 18.51
N GLU A 610 21.10 -3.74 17.62
CA GLU A 610 22.34 -2.98 17.82
C GLU A 610 22.25 -1.96 18.97
N ILE A 611 21.12 -1.26 19.12
CA ILE A 611 20.91 -0.33 20.23
C ILE A 611 20.84 -1.09 21.55
N ASP A 612 20.11 -2.20 21.61
CA ASP A 612 20.01 -3.03 22.81
C ASP A 612 21.39 -3.56 23.21
N ALA A 613 22.19 -4.05 22.25
CA ALA A 613 23.57 -4.47 22.53
C ALA A 613 24.42 -3.33 23.14
N ALA A 614 24.27 -2.10 22.64
CA ALA A 614 25.01 -0.94 23.15
C ALA A 614 24.52 -0.44 24.52
N VAL A 615 23.24 -0.63 24.85
CA VAL A 615 22.64 -0.18 26.13
C VAL A 615 22.87 -1.20 27.25
N TRP A 616 22.82 -2.50 26.97
CA TRP A 616 22.97 -3.56 27.99
C TRP A 616 24.43 -3.88 28.36
N LEU A 617 25.41 -3.45 27.56
CA LEU A 617 26.84 -3.55 27.86
C LEU A 617 27.40 -2.31 28.60
N GLY A 618 26.54 -1.33 28.93
CA GLY A 618 26.88 -0.03 29.52
C GLY A 618 26.64 0.08 31.02
#